data_AF-A0A7W9SYC7-F1
#
_entry.id   AF-A0A7W9SYC7-F1
#
_cell.length_a   1.000
_cell.length_b   1.000
_cell.length_c   1.000
_cell.angle_alpha   90.00
_cell.angle_beta   90.00
_cell.angle_gamma   90.00
#
_symmetry.space_group_name_H-M   'P 1'
#
loop_
_entity.id
_entity.type
_entity.pdbx_description
1 polymer ?
#
loop_
_entity_poly.entity_id
_entity_poly.type
_entity_poly.pdbx_seq_one_letter_code
_entity_poly.pdbx_strand_id
1 'polypeptide(L)'
;MENTIPTTLPTLSEETELPGGFVLDTHEKCDWFLSKLADFDAEEQKIKTRAAQIIAQMEAMIARNKTDRDAFQARFYQQFQQFVAQEIAADRKGRKSIIFFNGTAAFRTVPPALVVESPQDALTTARAVCPSAITKEEREKFDREAFLAYAKAHFESTGEILPGLKRTEEQERFSIKIAAPKESAETP
;
A
#
# COMPACT_ATOMS: atom_id res chain seq x y z
N MET A 1 -20.22 -2.72 39.20
CA MET A 1 -19.59 -4.04 38.96
C MET A 1 -18.12 -3.76 38.75
N GLU A 2 -17.36 -3.81 39.84
CA GLU A 2 -15.92 -3.54 39.87
C GLU A 2 -15.19 -4.74 39.26
N ASN A 3 -14.49 -4.49 38.15
CA ASN A 3 -13.70 -5.51 37.48
C ASN A 3 -12.23 -5.26 37.85
N THR A 4 -11.86 -5.71 39.04
CA THR A 4 -10.50 -5.61 39.58
C THR A 4 -9.62 -6.60 38.81
N ILE A 5 -8.86 -6.12 37.83
CA ILE A 5 -7.81 -6.93 37.20
C ILE A 5 -6.63 -6.92 38.17
N PRO A 6 -6.15 -8.07 38.68
CA PRO A 6 -5.06 -8.10 39.64
C PRO A 6 -3.74 -7.65 38.99
N THR A 7 -3.18 -6.54 39.47
CA THR A 7 -1.81 -6.04 39.19
C THR A 7 -0.77 -6.82 40.00
N THR A 8 -0.77 -8.13 39.87
CA THR A 8 0.35 -8.98 40.32
C THR A 8 1.03 -9.49 39.07
N LEU A 9 2.27 -9.04 38.83
CA LEU A 9 3.16 -9.73 37.91
C LEU A 9 3.11 -11.22 38.27
N PRO A 10 2.76 -12.13 37.33
CA PRO A 10 2.79 -13.54 37.61
C PRO A 10 4.21 -13.86 38.08
N THR A 11 4.32 -14.22 39.36
CA THR A 11 5.55 -14.78 39.91
C THR A 11 5.79 -16.05 39.12
N LEU A 12 7.02 -16.22 38.62
CA LEU A 12 7.44 -17.33 37.76
C LEU A 12 7.42 -18.64 38.58
N SER A 13 6.24 -19.09 38.97
CA SER A 13 6.01 -20.06 40.04
C SER A 13 4.72 -20.83 39.76
N GLU A 14 4.63 -21.41 38.58
CA GLU A 14 3.86 -22.63 38.29
C GLU A 14 4.27 -23.09 36.87
N GLU A 15 5.46 -23.68 36.85
CA GLU A 15 5.83 -24.84 36.06
C GLU A 15 4.75 -25.35 35.08
N THR A 16 4.80 -24.85 33.84
CA THR A 16 4.32 -25.64 32.69
C THR A 16 5.32 -26.78 32.52
N GLU A 17 5.18 -27.84 33.32
CA GLU A 17 5.99 -29.05 33.26
C GLU A 17 5.79 -29.75 31.90
N LEU A 18 6.47 -29.25 30.88
CA LEU A 18 6.95 -30.12 29.81
C LEU A 18 8.19 -30.83 30.38
N PRO A 19 8.18 -32.15 30.57
CA PRO A 19 9.33 -32.86 31.13
C PRO A 19 10.55 -32.65 30.21
N GLY A 20 11.51 -31.83 30.67
CA GLY A 20 12.71 -31.43 29.93
C GLY A 20 12.69 -30.05 29.25
N GLY A 21 11.73 -29.17 29.58
CA GLY A 21 11.58 -27.85 28.94
C GLY A 21 12.66 -26.81 29.27
N PHE A 22 13.04 -26.00 28.28
CA PHE A 22 13.96 -24.86 28.44
C PHE A 22 13.23 -23.65 29.06
N VAL A 23 13.71 -23.14 30.19
CA VAL A 23 13.14 -21.99 30.92
C VAL A 23 14.11 -20.82 30.93
N LEU A 24 13.61 -19.59 30.73
CA LEU A 24 14.36 -18.33 30.78
C LEU A 24 14.47 -17.80 32.22
N ASP A 25 15.36 -18.40 33.01
CA ASP A 25 15.57 -18.09 34.44
C ASP A 25 16.93 -17.43 34.74
N THR A 26 17.87 -17.45 33.79
CA THR A 26 19.20 -16.82 33.93
C THR A 26 19.44 -15.74 32.88
N HIS A 27 20.32 -14.80 33.19
CA HIS A 27 20.74 -13.74 32.25
C HIS A 27 21.27 -14.32 30.94
N GLU A 28 22.10 -15.36 31.01
CA GLU A 28 22.67 -16.03 29.82
C GLU A 28 21.58 -16.63 28.92
N LYS A 29 20.53 -17.22 29.49
CA LYS A 29 19.41 -17.77 28.71
C LYS A 29 18.57 -16.64 28.08
N CYS A 30 18.40 -15.52 28.78
CA CYS A 30 17.77 -14.32 28.21
C CYS A 30 18.62 -13.73 27.06
N ASP A 31 19.93 -13.64 27.21
CA ASP A 31 20.84 -13.18 26.14
C ASP A 31 20.76 -14.09 24.91
N TRP A 32 20.75 -15.41 25.14
CA TRP A 32 20.55 -16.38 24.07
C TRP A 32 19.21 -16.18 23.36
N PHE A 33 18.13 -15.97 24.12
CA PHE A 33 16.80 -15.72 23.57
C PHE A 33 16.77 -14.44 22.71
N LEU A 34 17.36 -13.34 23.20
CA LEU A 34 17.47 -12.09 22.45
C LEU A 34 18.32 -12.26 21.18
N SER A 35 19.41 -13.03 21.26
CA SER A 35 20.23 -13.40 20.10
C SER A 35 19.43 -14.18 19.06
N LYS A 36 18.56 -15.13 19.50
CA LYS A 36 17.70 -15.88 18.59
C LYS A 36 16.62 -15.03 17.93
N LEU A 37 16.04 -14.08 18.65
CA LEU A 37 15.14 -13.11 18.02
C LEU A 37 15.88 -12.25 16.99
N ALA A 38 17.12 -11.83 17.28
CA ALA A 38 17.93 -11.09 16.32
C ALA A 38 18.24 -11.91 15.05
N ASP A 39 18.55 -13.20 15.21
CA ASP A 39 18.73 -14.13 14.09
C ASP A 39 17.47 -14.21 13.21
N PHE A 40 16.28 -14.31 13.83
CA PHE A 40 15.01 -14.37 13.11
C PHE A 40 14.69 -13.06 12.38
N ASP A 41 14.87 -11.91 13.04
CA ASP A 41 14.66 -10.60 12.42
C ASP A 41 15.61 -10.40 11.23
N ALA A 42 16.87 -10.79 11.37
CA ALA A 42 17.85 -10.71 10.28
C ALA A 42 17.47 -11.59 9.09
N GLU A 43 16.97 -12.81 9.33
CA GLU A 43 16.51 -13.69 8.25
C GLU A 43 15.24 -13.16 7.58
N GLU A 44 14.29 -12.62 8.35
CA GLU A 44 13.10 -11.96 7.81
C GLU A 44 13.49 -10.80 6.87
N GLN A 45 14.45 -9.98 7.27
CA GLN A 45 14.94 -8.86 6.44
C GLN A 45 15.61 -9.34 5.15
N LYS A 46 16.38 -10.44 5.18
CA LYS A 46 16.96 -11.04 3.97
C LYS A 46 15.85 -11.54 3.04
N ILE A 47 14.83 -12.21 3.58
CA ILE A 47 13.69 -12.70 2.80
C ILE A 47 12.95 -11.53 2.16
N LYS A 48 12.65 -10.46 2.90
CA LYS A 48 12.01 -9.23 2.38
C LYS A 48 12.83 -8.60 1.27
N THR A 49 14.15 -8.49 1.45
CA THR A 49 15.05 -7.93 0.45
C THR A 49 15.05 -8.75 -0.84
N ARG A 50 15.15 -10.08 -0.73
CA ARG A 50 15.06 -11.00 -1.88
C ARG A 50 13.71 -10.92 -2.58
N ALA A 51 12.61 -10.86 -1.83
CA ALA A 51 11.28 -10.72 -2.38
C ALA A 51 11.14 -9.39 -3.17
N ALA A 52 11.63 -8.29 -2.62
CA ALA A 52 11.64 -7.00 -3.30
C ALA A 52 12.46 -7.03 -4.60
N GLN A 53 13.62 -7.68 -4.61
CA GLN A 53 14.44 -7.87 -5.81
C GLN A 53 13.72 -8.67 -6.90
N ILE A 54 13.03 -9.76 -6.50
CA ILE A 54 12.24 -10.58 -7.44
C ILE A 54 11.09 -9.78 -8.04
N ILE A 55 10.36 -9.01 -7.22
CA ILE A 55 9.28 -8.14 -7.69
C ILE A 55 9.81 -7.12 -8.71
N ALA A 56 10.91 -6.42 -8.37
CA ALA A 56 11.54 -5.46 -9.27
C ALA A 56 11.98 -6.11 -10.60
N GLN A 57 12.52 -7.32 -10.56
CA GLN A 57 12.88 -8.07 -11.76
C GLN A 57 11.66 -8.41 -12.62
N MET A 58 10.55 -8.85 -12.00
CA MET A 58 9.31 -9.17 -12.70
C MET A 58 8.70 -7.91 -13.35
N GLU A 59 8.68 -6.78 -12.64
CA GLU A 59 8.21 -5.50 -13.17
C GLU A 59 9.05 -5.05 -14.37
N ALA A 60 10.37 -5.20 -14.31
CA ALA A 60 11.26 -4.91 -15.42
C ALA A 60 10.98 -5.81 -16.65
N MET A 61 10.72 -7.10 -16.43
CA MET A 61 10.34 -8.03 -17.50
C MET A 61 9.00 -7.65 -18.16
N ILE A 62 8.00 -7.26 -17.36
CA ILE A 62 6.71 -6.78 -17.85
C ILE A 62 6.88 -5.49 -18.67
N ALA A 63 7.66 -4.54 -18.17
CA ALA A 63 7.94 -3.28 -18.85
C ALA A 63 8.65 -3.51 -20.19
N ARG A 64 9.61 -4.44 -20.24
CA ARG A 64 10.29 -4.84 -21.48
C ARG A 64 9.32 -5.46 -22.48
N ASN A 65 8.49 -6.42 -22.07
CA ASN A 65 7.50 -7.04 -22.95
C ASN A 65 6.52 -6.00 -23.52
N LYS A 66 6.06 -5.07 -22.69
CA LYS A 66 5.22 -3.95 -23.14
C LYS A 66 5.93 -3.11 -24.21
N THR A 67 7.19 -2.78 -23.98
CA THR A 67 8.02 -2.03 -24.94
C THR A 67 8.18 -2.78 -26.26
N ASP A 68 8.51 -4.07 -26.21
CA ASP A 68 8.68 -4.93 -27.39
C ASP A 68 7.36 -5.04 -28.18
N ARG A 69 6.24 -5.21 -27.47
CA ARG A 69 4.88 -5.25 -28.04
C ARG A 69 4.50 -3.94 -28.70
N ASP A 70 4.79 -2.81 -28.07
CA ASP A 70 4.50 -1.48 -28.61
C ASP A 70 5.40 -1.17 -29.82
N ALA A 71 6.68 -1.56 -29.78
CA ALA A 71 7.59 -1.45 -30.91
C ALA A 71 7.15 -2.32 -32.11
N PHE A 72 6.74 -3.56 -31.84
CA PHE A 72 6.19 -4.45 -32.86
C PHE A 72 4.93 -3.85 -33.47
N GLN A 73 4.00 -3.38 -32.64
CA GLN A 73 2.79 -2.71 -33.12
C GLN A 73 3.16 -1.50 -33.98
N ALA A 74 4.00 -0.58 -33.50
CA ALA A 74 4.38 0.62 -34.24
C ALA A 74 4.98 0.29 -35.62
N ARG A 75 5.81 -0.76 -35.70
CA ARG A 75 6.45 -1.18 -36.95
C ARG A 75 5.45 -1.70 -37.99
N PHE A 76 4.47 -2.50 -37.58
CA PHE A 76 3.57 -3.21 -38.50
C PHE A 76 2.18 -2.60 -38.63
N TYR A 77 1.80 -1.67 -37.74
CA TYR A 77 0.46 -1.11 -37.68
C TYR A 77 0.00 -0.51 -39.01
N GLN A 78 0.84 0.31 -39.65
CA GLN A 78 0.50 0.97 -40.92
C GLN A 78 0.27 -0.05 -42.05
N GLN A 79 1.11 -1.06 -42.16
CA GLN A 79 0.96 -2.12 -43.17
C GLN A 79 -0.30 -2.93 -42.94
N PHE A 80 -0.57 -3.30 -41.69
CA PHE A 80 -1.79 -4.02 -41.32
C PHE A 80 -3.05 -3.17 -41.57
N GLN A 81 -3.01 -1.88 -41.24
CA GLN A 81 -4.11 -0.95 -41.50
C GLN A 81 -4.40 -0.84 -43.00
N GLN A 82 -3.37 -0.72 -43.85
CA GLN A 82 -3.52 -0.67 -45.30
C GLN A 82 -4.14 -1.96 -45.85
N PHE A 83 -3.66 -3.13 -45.39
CA PHE A 83 -4.21 -4.42 -45.76
C PHE A 83 -5.71 -4.54 -45.40
N VAL A 84 -6.07 -4.20 -44.16
CA VAL A 84 -7.47 -4.23 -43.69
C VAL A 84 -8.33 -3.26 -44.50
N ALA A 85 -7.82 -2.08 -44.87
CA ALA A 85 -8.54 -1.13 -45.71
C ALA A 85 -8.80 -1.67 -47.13
N GLN A 86 -7.82 -2.35 -47.73
CA GLN A 86 -7.95 -2.97 -49.05
C GLN A 86 -8.97 -4.11 -49.04
N GLU A 87 -8.90 -5.00 -48.06
CA GLU A 87 -9.84 -6.12 -47.91
C GLU A 87 -11.28 -5.65 -47.66
N ILE A 88 -11.48 -4.61 -46.84
CA ILE A 88 -12.81 -4.00 -46.63
C ILE A 88 -13.32 -3.36 -47.91
N ALA A 89 -12.47 -2.67 -48.67
CA ALA A 89 -12.86 -2.05 -49.94
C ALA A 89 -13.22 -3.09 -51.02
N ALA A 90 -12.58 -4.27 -50.97
CA ALA A 90 -12.89 -5.40 -51.86
C ALA A 90 -14.20 -6.11 -51.48
N ASP A 91 -14.61 -6.08 -50.20
CA ASP A 91 -15.86 -6.71 -49.75
C ASP A 91 -17.09 -5.93 -50.25
N ARG A 92 -17.79 -6.50 -51.23
CA ARG A 92 -19.01 -5.92 -51.84
C ARG A 92 -20.19 -5.80 -50.87
N LYS A 93 -20.10 -6.39 -49.67
CA LYS A 93 -21.16 -6.39 -48.66
C LYS A 93 -21.16 -5.14 -47.76
N GLY A 94 -20.22 -4.20 -47.95
CA GLY A 94 -20.18 -2.94 -47.21
C GLY A 94 -19.84 -3.09 -45.71
N ARG A 95 -19.25 -4.23 -45.31
CA ARG A 95 -18.87 -4.48 -43.92
C ARG A 95 -17.60 -3.69 -43.57
N LYS A 96 -17.60 -3.03 -42.41
CA LYS A 96 -16.45 -2.24 -41.92
C LYS A 96 -15.48 -3.03 -41.03
N SER A 97 -15.55 -4.36 -41.04
CA SER A 97 -14.79 -5.23 -40.13
C SER A 97 -14.39 -6.55 -40.77
N ILE A 98 -13.21 -7.05 -40.40
CA ILE A 98 -12.65 -8.34 -40.80
C ILE A 98 -12.34 -9.16 -39.55
N ILE A 99 -12.78 -10.42 -39.54
CA ILE A 99 -12.50 -11.38 -38.47
C ILE A 99 -11.29 -12.21 -38.87
N PHE A 100 -10.27 -12.22 -38.03
CA PHE A 100 -9.10 -13.08 -38.10
C PHE A 100 -9.21 -14.19 -37.05
N PHE A 101 -8.35 -15.20 -37.15
CA PHE A 101 -8.32 -16.28 -36.17
C PHE A 101 -8.11 -15.80 -34.72
N ASN A 102 -7.25 -14.79 -34.53
CA ASN A 102 -6.88 -14.27 -33.20
C ASN A 102 -7.52 -12.91 -32.86
N GLY A 103 -8.48 -12.42 -33.64
CA GLY A 103 -9.07 -11.11 -33.36
C GLY A 103 -9.93 -10.53 -34.47
N THR A 104 -10.31 -9.26 -34.33
CA THR A 104 -11.12 -8.54 -35.33
C THR A 104 -10.51 -7.17 -35.56
N ALA A 105 -10.37 -6.78 -36.82
CA ALA A 105 -9.98 -5.43 -37.20
C ALA A 105 -11.19 -4.71 -37.81
N ALA A 106 -11.46 -3.48 -37.38
CA ALA A 106 -12.58 -2.71 -37.87
C ALA A 106 -12.26 -1.21 -37.92
N PHE A 107 -12.77 -0.53 -38.94
CA PHE A 107 -12.77 0.94 -38.96
C PHE A 107 -14.05 1.45 -38.29
N ARG A 108 -13.88 2.25 -37.25
CA ARG A 108 -14.97 2.93 -36.55
C ARG A 108 -14.81 4.42 -36.65
N THR A 109 -15.93 5.11 -36.83
CA THR A 109 -15.98 6.57 -36.70
C THR A 109 -16.16 6.86 -35.21
N VAL A 110 -15.18 7.52 -34.60
CA VAL A 110 -15.28 8.01 -33.22
C VAL A 110 -15.70 9.49 -33.29
N PRO A 111 -16.77 9.92 -32.59
CA PRO A 111 -17.16 11.32 -32.57
C PRO A 111 -16.06 12.18 -31.93
N PRO A 112 -15.92 13.45 -32.32
CA PRO A 112 -14.96 14.34 -31.68
C PRO A 112 -15.29 14.49 -30.19
N ALA A 113 -14.29 14.32 -29.34
CA ALA A 113 -14.39 14.54 -27.90
C ALA A 113 -13.71 15.87 -27.54
N LEU A 114 -14.37 16.66 -26.69
CA LEU A 114 -13.76 17.85 -26.08
C LEU A 114 -12.92 17.40 -24.89
N VAL A 115 -11.65 17.80 -24.87
CA VAL A 115 -10.73 17.54 -23.76
C VAL A 115 -10.51 18.84 -23.01
N VAL A 116 -10.54 18.78 -21.68
CA VAL A 116 -10.21 19.92 -20.83
C VAL A 116 -8.69 20.06 -20.79
N GLU A 117 -8.16 21.09 -21.47
CA GLU A 117 -6.71 21.39 -21.45
C GLU A 117 -6.27 22.04 -20.14
N SER A 118 -7.05 23.01 -19.65
CA SER A 118 -6.79 23.74 -18.41
C SER A 118 -7.95 23.55 -17.43
N PRO A 119 -7.77 22.74 -16.37
CA PRO A 119 -8.80 22.51 -15.38
C PRO A 119 -9.27 23.80 -14.69
N GLN A 120 -8.38 24.77 -14.49
CA GLN A 120 -8.72 26.02 -13.81
C GLN A 120 -9.59 26.94 -14.68
N ASP A 121 -9.31 27.02 -15.97
CA ASP A 121 -10.11 27.81 -16.91
C ASP A 121 -11.46 27.14 -17.17
N ALA A 122 -11.48 25.81 -17.25
CA ALA A 122 -12.71 25.03 -17.34
C ALA A 122 -13.57 25.19 -16.09
N LEU A 123 -12.98 25.19 -14.89
CA LEU A 123 -13.71 25.46 -13.64
C LEU A 123 -14.25 26.88 -13.60
N THR A 124 -13.48 27.88 -14.04
CA THR A 124 -13.92 29.28 -14.08
C THR A 124 -15.09 29.45 -15.04
N THR A 125 -15.00 28.85 -16.22
CA THR A 125 -16.08 28.85 -17.22
C THR A 125 -17.31 28.07 -16.73
N ALA A 126 -17.10 26.92 -16.09
CA ALA A 126 -18.17 26.13 -15.51
C ALA A 126 -18.90 26.90 -14.40
N ARG A 127 -18.18 27.67 -13.55
CA ARG A 127 -18.80 28.54 -12.54
C ARG A 127 -19.69 29.61 -13.17
N ALA A 128 -19.32 30.13 -14.34
CA ALA A 128 -20.08 31.18 -15.01
C ALA A 128 -21.28 30.64 -15.81
N VAL A 129 -21.12 29.49 -16.50
CA VAL A 129 -22.07 29.01 -17.51
C VAL A 129 -22.89 27.81 -17.01
N CYS A 130 -22.29 26.90 -16.23
CA CYS A 130 -22.94 25.67 -15.79
C CYS A 130 -22.55 25.32 -14.34
N PRO A 131 -23.06 26.06 -13.34
CA PRO A 131 -22.69 25.84 -11.93
C PRO A 131 -23.03 24.44 -11.42
N SER A 132 -24.06 23.80 -11.99
CA SER A 132 -24.47 22.43 -11.65
C SER A 132 -23.44 21.36 -12.01
N ALA A 133 -22.46 21.67 -12.87
CA ALA A 133 -21.36 20.77 -13.18
C ALA A 133 -20.28 20.71 -12.08
N ILE A 134 -20.40 21.54 -11.03
CA ILE A 134 -19.40 21.66 -9.96
C ILE A 134 -19.97 21.09 -8.67
N THR A 135 -19.45 19.94 -8.24
CA THR A 135 -19.71 19.39 -6.92
C THR A 135 -18.64 19.90 -5.94
N LYS A 136 -19.07 20.55 -4.85
CA LYS A 136 -18.20 20.92 -3.74
C LYS A 136 -18.29 19.84 -2.66
N GLU A 137 -17.22 19.07 -2.48
CA GLU A 137 -17.06 18.20 -1.30
C GLU A 137 -16.29 18.97 -0.23
N GLU A 138 -16.96 19.46 0.81
CA GLU A 138 -16.27 19.92 2.02
C GLU A 138 -15.83 18.68 2.80
N ARG A 139 -14.52 18.39 2.78
CA ARG A 139 -13.94 17.32 3.59
C ARG A 139 -13.49 17.89 4.91
N GLU A 140 -14.30 17.72 5.95
CA GLU A 140 -13.86 17.94 7.31
C GLU A 140 -12.78 16.91 7.66
N LYS A 141 -11.55 17.38 7.87
CA LYS A 141 -10.45 16.54 8.32
C LYS A 141 -10.39 16.61 9.84
N PHE A 142 -10.72 15.50 10.49
CA PHE A 142 -10.52 15.36 11.93
C PHE A 142 -9.03 15.19 12.22
N ASP A 143 -8.43 16.20 12.87
CA ASP A 143 -7.06 16.11 13.37
C ASP A 143 -7.06 15.43 14.75
N ARG A 144 -6.85 14.12 14.72
CA ARG A 144 -6.83 13.28 15.91
C ARG A 144 -5.73 13.70 16.89
N GLU A 145 -4.56 14.11 16.41
CA GLU A 145 -3.42 14.41 17.28
C GLU A 145 -3.67 15.73 18.03
N ALA A 146 -4.13 16.75 17.32
CA ALA A 146 -4.51 18.03 17.92
C ALA A 146 -5.64 17.86 18.96
N PHE A 147 -6.66 17.06 18.63
CA PHE A 147 -7.76 16.78 19.55
C PHE A 147 -7.30 16.01 20.79
N LEU A 148 -6.44 14.99 20.64
CA LEU A 148 -5.91 14.24 21.78
C LEU A 148 -5.00 15.09 22.68
N ALA A 149 -4.19 15.98 22.10
CA ALA A 149 -3.36 16.91 22.86
C ALA A 149 -4.22 17.87 23.69
N TYR A 150 -5.27 18.44 23.08
CA TYR A 150 -6.25 19.27 23.79
C TYR A 150 -6.97 18.49 24.89
N ALA A 151 -7.44 17.28 24.59
CA ALA A 151 -8.15 16.44 25.54
C ALA A 151 -7.29 16.08 26.75
N LYS A 152 -5.99 15.83 26.53
CA LYS A 152 -5.02 15.58 27.61
C LYS A 152 -4.88 16.80 28.52
N ALA A 153 -4.67 17.99 27.94
CA ALA A 153 -4.55 19.24 28.71
C ALA A 153 -5.85 19.60 29.46
N HIS A 154 -7.01 19.36 28.84
CA HIS A 154 -8.32 19.53 29.47
C HIS A 154 -8.47 18.60 30.67
N PHE A 155 -8.12 17.31 30.50
CA PHE A 155 -8.17 16.33 31.58
C PHE A 155 -7.21 16.69 32.73
N GLU A 156 -5.99 17.15 32.43
CA GLU A 156 -5.01 17.58 33.43
C GLU A 156 -5.47 18.80 34.25
N SER A 157 -6.26 19.70 33.65
CA SER A 157 -6.72 20.93 34.30
C SER A 157 -8.06 20.78 35.03
N THR A 158 -8.99 20.00 34.47
CA THR A 158 -10.37 19.89 34.98
C THR A 158 -10.68 18.57 35.66
N GLY A 159 -9.90 17.52 35.40
CA GLY A 159 -10.19 16.15 35.82
C GLY A 159 -11.34 15.47 35.05
N GLU A 160 -11.96 16.16 34.08
CA GLU A 160 -13.07 15.64 33.29
C GLU A 160 -12.62 15.06 31.94
N ILE A 161 -13.19 13.91 31.56
CA ILE A 161 -12.91 13.23 30.30
C ILE A 161 -13.87 13.76 29.22
N LEU A 162 -13.32 14.24 28.10
CA LEU A 162 -14.14 14.72 26.99
C LEU A 162 -14.97 13.58 26.34
N PRO A 163 -16.16 13.90 25.80
CA PRO A 163 -17.01 12.92 25.12
C PRO A 163 -16.26 12.15 24.03
N GLY A 164 -16.46 10.83 23.99
CA GLY A 164 -15.83 9.95 22.98
C GLY A 164 -14.44 9.44 23.35
N LEU A 165 -13.89 9.81 24.53
CA LEU A 165 -12.63 9.30 25.03
C LEU A 165 -12.85 8.33 26.21
N LYS A 166 -12.00 7.29 26.28
CA LYS A 166 -11.96 6.35 27.40
C LYS A 166 -10.59 6.45 28.05
N ARG A 167 -10.57 6.57 29.38
CA ARG A 167 -9.34 6.49 30.17
C ARG A 167 -8.88 5.03 30.21
N THR A 168 -7.69 4.79 29.71
CA THR A 168 -6.94 3.57 30.02
C THR A 168 -6.03 3.89 31.20
N GLU A 169 -5.95 2.97 32.16
CA GLU A 169 -5.05 3.12 33.29
C GLU A 169 -3.59 3.09 32.84
N GLU A 170 -2.71 3.67 33.65
CA GLU A 170 -1.28 3.57 33.42
C GLU A 170 -0.89 2.09 33.54
N GLN A 171 -0.36 1.55 32.45
CA GLN A 171 0.07 0.15 32.36
C GLN A 171 1.54 0.13 32.00
N GLU A 172 2.33 -0.55 32.82
CA GLU A 172 3.70 -0.86 32.49
C GLU A 172 3.71 -1.83 31.30
N ARG A 173 4.29 -1.38 30.19
CA ARG A 173 4.41 -2.21 28.98
C ARG A 173 5.83 -2.73 28.87
N PHE A 174 5.96 -4.05 28.93
CA PHE A 174 7.22 -4.71 28.55
C PHE A 174 7.46 -4.56 27.05
N SER A 175 8.66 -4.12 26.67
CA SER A 175 9.06 -4.01 25.27
C SER A 175 10.49 -4.53 25.08
N ILE A 176 10.69 -5.36 24.07
CA ILE A 176 12.01 -5.82 23.65
C ILE A 176 12.47 -4.94 22.49
N LYS A 177 13.68 -4.38 22.61
CA LYS A 177 14.35 -3.68 21.52
C LYS A 177 15.65 -4.42 21.22
N ILE A 178 15.73 -4.99 20.02
CA ILE A 178 16.93 -5.68 19.56
C ILE A 178 17.84 -4.63 18.93
N ALA A 179 19.08 -4.54 19.41
CA ALA A 179 20.05 -3.63 18.83
C ALA A 179 20.30 -4.04 17.38
N ALA A 180 20.20 -3.10 16.44
CA ALA A 180 20.64 -3.34 15.07
C ALA A 180 22.11 -3.78 15.09
N PRO A 181 22.51 -4.74 14.24
CA PRO A 181 23.90 -5.14 14.14
C PRO A 181 24.74 -3.88 13.87
N LYS A 182 25.71 -3.60 14.73
CA LYS A 182 26.69 -2.54 14.47
C LYS A 182 27.42 -2.96 13.20
N GLU A 183 27.16 -2.26 12.12
CA GLU A 183 27.90 -2.38 10.87
C GLU A 183 29.37 -2.07 11.20
N SER A 184 30.16 -3.11 11.41
CA SER A 184 31.57 -3.00 11.68
C SER A 184 32.21 -2.45 10.41
N ALA A 185 32.54 -1.16 10.44
CA ALA A 185 33.35 -0.48 9.45
C ALA A 185 34.76 -1.09 9.44
N GLU A 186 34.91 -2.24 8.79
CA GLU A 186 36.20 -2.73 8.33
C GLU A 186 36.43 -2.18 6.91
N THR A 187 37.06 -1.00 6.87
CA THR A 187 37.79 -0.52 5.70
C THR A 187 39.08 -1.33 5.56
N PRO A 188 39.33 -1.90 4.38
CA PRO A 188 40.60 -1.62 3.72
C PRO A 188 40.41 -0.95 2.35
#